data_AF-A0A950NPT4-F1
#
_entry.id   AF-A0A950NPT4-F1
#
_cell.length_a   1.000
_cell.length_b   1.000
_cell.length_c   1.000
_cell.angle_alpha   90.00
_cell.angle_beta   90.00
_cell.angle_gamma   90.00
#
_symmetry.space_group_name_H-M   'P 1'
#
loop_
_entity.id
_entity.type
_entity.pdbx_description
1 polymer ?
#
loop_
_entity_poly.entity_id
_entity_poly.type
_entity_poly.pdbx_seq_one_letter_code
_entity_poly.pdbx_strand_id
1 'polypeptide(L)'
;MSSNFRRNRRGELVARLRPEELALLRGLPNELRALIDDPVPADPDVIRADPEGDAAPEAAEPIDDAVRRRLFPIAYLDPTEEDAEQEWQRIVHPELVRSKLEALALLA
;
A
#
# COMPACT_ATOMS: atom_id res chain seq x y z
N MET A 1 -2.00 31.55 -3.68
CA MET A 1 -1.70 31.50 -2.24
C MET A 1 -0.19 31.52 -2.07
N SER A 2 0.40 32.66 -1.71
CA SER A 2 1.84 32.73 -1.44
C SER A 2 2.08 32.34 0.01
N SER A 3 2.70 31.18 0.25
CA SER A 3 3.03 30.77 1.60
C SER A 3 4.44 31.18 2.00
N ASN A 4 4.58 31.85 3.15
CA ASN A 4 5.84 32.33 3.70
C ASN A 4 6.46 31.31 4.66
N PHE A 5 6.64 30.07 4.19
CA PHE A 5 7.34 29.03 4.94
C PHE A 5 8.85 29.21 4.79
N ARG A 6 9.57 29.27 5.92
CA ARG A 6 11.03 29.32 5.94
C ARG A 6 11.57 28.29 6.92
N ARG A 7 12.56 27.51 6.48
CA ARG A 7 13.31 26.63 7.38
C ARG A 7 14.42 27.42 8.09
N ASN A 8 14.55 27.26 9.40
CA ASN A 8 15.65 27.87 10.14
C ASN A 8 16.92 27.00 10.06
N ARG A 9 18.06 27.50 10.55
CA ARG A 9 19.34 26.77 10.54
C ARG A 9 19.35 25.51 11.41
N ARG A 10 18.36 25.34 12.28
CA ARG A 10 18.15 24.15 13.11
C ARG A 10 17.23 23.13 12.45
N GLY A 11 16.75 23.40 11.24
CA GLY A 11 15.88 22.50 10.48
C GLY A 11 14.38 22.65 10.77
N GLU A 12 13.99 23.56 11.68
CA GLU A 12 12.59 23.81 12.06
C GLU A 12 11.90 24.65 10.98
N LEU A 13 10.61 24.36 10.73
CA LEU A 13 9.77 25.14 9.84
C LEU A 13 9.14 26.31 10.60
N VAL A 14 9.42 27.53 10.16
CA VAL A 14 8.85 28.77 10.68
C VAL A 14 7.94 29.37 9.61
N ALA A 15 6.68 29.62 9.97
CA ALA A 15 5.69 30.22 9.08
C ALA A 15 5.20 31.53 9.67
N ARG A 16 5.01 32.55 8.82
CA ARG A 16 4.23 33.74 9.18
C ARG A 16 2.83 33.58 8.59
N LEU A 17 1.86 33.43 9.48
CA LEU A 17 0.48 33.13 9.13
C LEU A 17 -0.44 34.26 9.57
N ARG A 18 -1.46 34.54 8.77
CA ARG A 18 -2.57 35.39 9.19
C ARG A 18 -3.43 34.66 10.22
N PRO A 19 -4.20 35.38 11.06
CA PRO A 19 -5.06 34.76 12.07
C PRO A 19 -6.04 33.72 11.49
N GLU A 20 -6.57 33.98 10.29
CA GLU A 20 -7.46 33.08 9.54
C GLU A 20 -6.76 31.77 9.14
N GLU A 21 -5.54 31.86 8.60
CA GLU A 21 -4.74 30.70 8.20
C GLU A 21 -4.35 29.85 9.41
N LEU A 22 -4.09 30.50 10.55
CA LEU A 22 -3.76 29.84 11.80
C LEU A 22 -4.99 29.16 12.42
N ALA A 23 -6.19 29.71 12.25
CA ALA A 23 -7.44 29.04 12.64
C ALA A 23 -7.69 27.78 11.79
N LEU A 24 -7.47 27.86 10.47
CA LEU A 24 -7.57 26.71 9.57
C LEU A 24 -6.58 25.61 9.94
N LEU A 25 -5.29 25.95 10.14
CA LEU A 25 -4.28 24.97 10.53
C LEU A 25 -4.56 24.29 11.89
N ARG A 26 -5.31 24.93 12.77
CA ARG A 26 -5.73 24.33 14.06
C ARG A 26 -6.90 23.35 13.89
N GLY A 27 -7.75 23.55 12.88
CA GLY A 27 -8.87 22.63 12.57
C GLY A 27 -8.42 21.38 11.81
N LEU A 28 -7.42 21.53 10.93
CA LEU A 28 -6.93 20.46 10.06
C LEU A 28 -6.56 19.15 10.78
N PRO A 29 -5.86 19.13 11.93
CA PRO A 29 -5.54 17.87 12.60
C PRO A 29 -6.77 17.07 13.01
N ASN A 30 -7.87 17.73 13.37
CA ASN A 30 -9.10 17.04 13.75
C ASN A 30 -9.87 16.56 12.51
N GLU A 31 -9.90 17.36 11.45
CA GLU A 31 -10.48 16.96 10.16
C GLU A 31 -9.71 15.78 9.54
N LEU A 32 -8.38 15.81 9.59
CA LEU A 32 -7.52 14.72 9.12
C LEU A 32 -7.67 13.47 9.97
N ARG A 33 -7.77 13.59 11.30
CA ARG A 33 -8.09 12.46 12.16
C ARG A 33 -9.45 11.88 11.84
N ALA A 34 -10.48 12.70 11.65
CA ALA A 34 -11.79 12.21 11.25
C ALA A 34 -11.73 11.42 9.94
N LEU A 35 -10.88 11.82 8.97
CA LEU A 35 -10.69 11.09 7.72
C LEU A 35 -9.85 9.80 7.86
N ILE A 36 -8.85 9.81 8.74
CA ILE A 36 -7.94 8.67 8.96
C ILE A 36 -8.59 7.61 9.87
N ASP A 37 -9.32 8.06 10.88
CA ASP A 37 -9.99 7.23 11.89
C ASP A 37 -11.38 6.78 11.44
N ASP A 38 -11.97 7.43 10.42
CA ASP A 38 -13.09 6.84 9.68
C ASP A 38 -12.54 5.60 8.97
N PRO A 39 -12.95 4.38 9.37
CA PRO A 39 -12.52 3.20 8.68
C PRO A 39 -13.03 3.35 7.26
N VAL A 40 -12.13 3.61 6.31
CA VAL A 40 -12.40 3.41 4.89
C VAL A 40 -13.09 2.05 4.82
N PRO A 41 -14.39 1.98 4.44
CA PRO A 41 -15.06 0.71 4.29
C PRO A 41 -14.18 -0.08 3.35
N ALA A 42 -13.59 -1.17 3.87
CA ALA A 42 -12.41 -1.82 3.27
C ALA A 42 -12.54 -1.83 1.76
N ASP A 43 -11.86 -0.87 1.12
CA ASP A 43 -11.88 -0.78 -0.32
C ASP A 43 -11.05 -2.00 -0.75
N PRO A 44 -11.62 -2.95 -1.53
CA PRO A 44 -10.96 -4.22 -1.83
C PRO A 44 -9.64 -4.06 -2.59
N ASP A 45 -9.30 -2.83 -3.02
CA ASP A 45 -8.15 -2.50 -3.84
C ASP A 45 -7.00 -1.82 -3.09
N VAL A 46 -7.11 -1.57 -1.77
CA VAL A 46 -5.95 -1.09 -0.99
C VAL A 46 -5.12 -2.28 -0.54
N ILE A 47 -4.11 -2.63 -1.34
CA ILE A 47 -3.02 -3.50 -0.92
C ILE A 47 -2.33 -2.82 0.27
N ARG A 48 -2.64 -3.27 1.49
CA ARG A 48 -1.79 -2.97 2.66
C ARG A 48 -0.43 -3.58 2.35
N ALA A 49 0.51 -2.74 1.93
CA ALA A 49 1.92 -3.05 2.03
C ALA A 49 2.26 -2.99 3.53
N ASP A 50 1.85 -4.03 4.27
CA ASP A 50 2.36 -4.26 5.61
C ASP A 50 3.83 -4.71 5.46
N PRO A 51 4.79 -3.96 6.02
CA PRO A 51 6.13 -4.47 6.22
C PRO A 51 6.05 -5.42 7.43
N GLU A 52 6.55 -6.63 7.28
CA GLU A 52 6.68 -7.67 8.32
C GLU A 52 5.47 -8.60 8.50
N GLY A 53 5.70 -9.86 8.08
CA GLY A 53 5.56 -10.99 8.99
C GLY A 53 4.20 -11.68 9.06
N ASP A 54 4.12 -12.85 8.43
CA ASP A 54 3.37 -14.02 8.90
C ASP A 54 1.94 -13.78 9.42
N ALA A 55 1.02 -13.51 8.49
CA ALA A 55 -0.34 -14.05 8.60
C ALA A 55 -0.85 -14.33 7.18
N ALA A 56 -0.99 -15.62 6.85
CA ALA A 56 -1.75 -16.02 5.68
C ALA A 56 -3.14 -15.35 5.76
N PRO A 57 -3.62 -14.67 4.70
CA PRO A 57 -4.93 -14.06 4.74
C PRO A 57 -5.95 -15.17 4.90
N GLU A 58 -6.57 -15.27 6.08
CA GLU A 58 -7.73 -16.11 6.28
C GLU A 58 -8.81 -15.66 5.30
N ALA A 59 -9.02 -16.49 4.28
CA ALA A 59 -10.17 -16.56 3.38
C ALA A 59 -10.95 -15.24 3.21
N ALA A 60 -10.34 -14.27 2.51
CA ALA A 60 -11.14 -13.32 1.75
C ALA A 60 -12.01 -14.14 0.79
N GLU A 61 -13.34 -14.07 0.93
CA GLU A 61 -14.23 -14.77 0.01
C GLU A 61 -13.85 -14.39 -1.43
N PRO A 62 -13.70 -15.37 -2.33
CA PRO A 62 -13.22 -15.09 -3.67
C PRO A 62 -14.23 -14.20 -4.37
N ILE A 63 -13.87 -12.95 -4.61
CA ILE A 63 -14.58 -12.09 -5.57
C ILE A 63 -14.67 -12.91 -6.85
N ASP A 64 -15.91 -13.22 -7.26
CA ASP A 64 -16.19 -14.04 -8.44
C ASP A 64 -15.32 -13.58 -9.62
N ASP A 65 -14.54 -14.51 -10.19
CA ASP A 65 -13.61 -14.26 -11.29
C ASP A 65 -14.29 -13.55 -12.48
N ALA A 66 -15.60 -13.78 -12.67
CA ALA A 66 -16.38 -13.09 -13.69
C ALA A 66 -16.59 -11.60 -13.36
N VAL A 67 -16.87 -11.28 -12.11
CA VAL A 67 -17.01 -9.89 -11.62
C VAL A 67 -15.64 -9.21 -11.67
N ARG A 68 -14.58 -9.90 -11.25
CA ARG A 68 -13.21 -9.40 -11.28
C ARG A 68 -12.76 -9.05 -12.70
N ARG A 69 -12.96 -9.93 -13.69
CA ARG A 69 -12.63 -9.66 -15.10
C ARG A 69 -13.45 -8.53 -15.72
N ARG A 70 -14.67 -8.30 -15.23
CA ARG A 70 -15.54 -7.21 -15.69
C ARG A 70 -15.10 -5.86 -15.13
N LEU A 71 -14.75 -5.80 -13.84
CA LEU A 71 -14.30 -4.59 -13.17
C LEU A 71 -12.86 -4.21 -13.54
N PHE A 72 -12.03 -5.22 -13.83
CA PHE A 72 -10.65 -5.07 -14.29
C PHE A 72 -10.50 -5.70 -15.69
N PRO A 73 -10.97 -5.02 -16.75
CA PRO A 73 -10.72 -5.47 -18.12
C PRO A 73 -9.21 -5.58 -18.37
N ILE A 74 -8.79 -6.63 -19.08
CA ILE A 74 -7.39 -6.99 -19.38
C ILE A 74 -6.64 -5.92 -20.21
N ALA A 75 -7.24 -4.75 -20.45
CA ALA A 75 -6.64 -3.65 -21.21
C ALA A 75 -5.36 -3.06 -20.59
N TYR A 76 -5.07 -3.37 -19.31
CA TYR A 76 -3.85 -2.95 -18.61
C TYR A 76 -2.81 -4.07 -18.44
N LEU A 77 -3.10 -5.29 -18.87
CA LEU A 77 -2.16 -6.39 -18.80
C LEU A 77 -1.38 -6.43 -20.12
N ASP A 78 -0.10 -6.09 -20.06
CA ASP A 78 0.78 -6.21 -21.22
C ASP A 78 1.08 -7.71 -21.44
N PRO A 79 0.84 -8.28 -22.64
CA PRO A 79 1.18 -9.67 -22.93
C PRO A 79 2.64 -10.02 -22.61
N THR A 80 3.54 -9.04 -22.71
CA THR A 80 4.96 -9.24 -22.38
C THR A 80 5.21 -9.40 -20.88
N GLU A 81 4.33 -8.85 -20.03
CA GLU A 81 4.41 -8.99 -18.58
C GLU A 81 3.95 -10.39 -18.13
N GLU A 82 2.91 -10.95 -18.76
CA GLU A 82 2.47 -12.33 -18.49
C GLU A 82 3.56 -13.35 -18.85
N ASP A 83 4.20 -13.20 -20.01
CA ASP A 83 5.28 -14.08 -20.44
C ASP A 83 6.51 -13.97 -19.51
N ALA A 84 6.84 -12.74 -19.10
CA ALA A 84 7.94 -12.48 -18.17
C ALA A 84 7.68 -13.08 -16.77
N GLU A 85 6.46 -12.95 -16.24
CA GLU A 85 6.07 -13.56 -14.96
C GLU A 85 6.15 -15.09 -15.04
N GLN A 86 5.65 -15.70 -16.12
CA GLN A 86 5.75 -17.14 -16.31
C GLN A 86 7.18 -17.65 -16.44
N GLU A 87 8.07 -16.88 -17.09
CA GLU A 87 9.48 -17.21 -17.17
C GLU A 87 10.17 -17.10 -15.81
N TRP A 88 9.90 -16.01 -15.08
CA TRP A 88 10.41 -15.80 -13.73
C TRP A 88 9.98 -16.89 -12.77
N GLN A 89 8.68 -17.26 -12.75
CA GLN A 89 8.16 -18.34 -11.92
C GLN A 89 8.84 -19.68 -12.23
N ARG A 90 9.10 -20.00 -13.51
CA ARG A 90 9.82 -21.22 -13.89
C ARG A 90 11.24 -21.27 -13.32
N ILE A 91 11.91 -20.13 -13.24
CA ILE A 91 13.28 -20.01 -12.70
C ILE A 91 13.28 -20.08 -11.17
N VAL A 92 12.36 -19.36 -10.51
CA VAL A 92 12.37 -19.23 -9.04
C VAL A 92 11.68 -20.38 -8.34
N HIS A 93 10.69 -21.04 -8.95
CA HIS A 93 9.92 -22.11 -8.29
C HIS A 93 10.82 -23.26 -7.78
N PRO A 94 11.81 -23.78 -8.54
CA PRO A 94 12.75 -24.77 -8.02
C PRO A 94 13.55 -24.29 -6.80
N GLU A 95 14.05 -23.05 -6.83
CA GLU A 95 14.82 -22.44 -5.74
C GLU A 95 13.95 -22.22 -4.49
N LEU A 96 12.69 -21.80 -4.68
CA LEU A 96 11.74 -21.61 -3.59
C LEU A 96 11.38 -22.94 -2.92
N VAL A 97 11.16 -23.99 -3.71
CA VAL A 97 10.92 -25.35 -3.20
C VAL A 97 12.12 -25.83 -2.39
N ARG A 98 13.34 -25.65 -2.92
CA ARG A 98 14.57 -25.99 -2.22
C ARG A 98 14.69 -25.26 -0.88
N SER A 99 14.53 -23.93 -0.89
CA SER A 99 14.62 -23.10 0.31
C SER A 99 13.59 -23.51 1.38
N LYS A 100 12.34 -23.80 0.98
CA LYS A 100 11.30 -24.29 1.90
C LYS A 100 11.66 -25.64 2.52
N LEU A 101 12.23 -26.57 1.74
CA LEU A 101 12.68 -27.87 2.25
C LEU A 101 13.86 -27.72 3.22
N GLU A 102 14.82 -26.85 2.92
CA GLU A 102 15.95 -26.55 3.81
C GLU A 102 15.46 -25.93 5.14
N ALA A 103 14.50 -25.01 5.10
CA ALA A 103 13.90 -24.43 6.30
C ALA A 103 13.15 -25.47 7.15
N LEU A 104 12.40 -26.37 6.51
CA LEU A 104 11.73 -27.48 7.20
C LEU A 104 12.73 -28.43 7.86
N ALA A 105 13.87 -28.70 7.22
CA ALA A 105 14.91 -29.55 7.78
C ALA A 105 15.56 -28.97 9.05
N LEU A 106 15.54 -27.65 9.23
CA LEU A 106 16.02 -26.99 10.45
C LEU A 106 15.02 -27.03 11.63
N LEU A 107 13.74 -27.28 11.34
CA LEU A 107 12.66 -27.38 12.33
C LEU A 107 12.41 -28.81 12.83
N ALA A 108 13.06 -29.81 12.20
CA ALA A 108 12.98 -31.23 12.56
C ALA A 108 14.14 -31.65 13.47
#